data_AF-A0A2G8K8C5-F1
#
_entry.id   AF-A0A2G8K8C5-F1
#
_cell.length_a   1.000
_cell.length_b   1.000
_cell.length_c   1.000
_cell.angle_alpha   90.00
_cell.angle_beta   90.00
_cell.angle_gamma   90.00
#
_symmetry.space_group_name_H-M   'P 1'
#
loop_
_entity.id
_entity.type
_entity.pdbx_description
1 polymer ?
#
loop_
_entity_poly.entity_id
_entity_poly.type
_entity_poly.pdbx_seq_one_letter_code
_entity_poly.pdbx_strand_id
1 'polypeptide(L)'
;MVRPSGAKNFAEYAAESLIPYVSSKFRNTSRVDVVWDRDLNDLLKNTARAKRGKVVRRRVVAETAIPRNWHDFLLVDENNTELFSFLSHALMESFEQENEQLVIIDGELVLCQPPLEDSLSLASCNHEEAFTRIMLHVAHAASQDHDKILVRAMDTVVVILAISTVPVLSPETEIWLAFELERSTDTWPLIQCYRVLDQIDLLHCRCSMR
;
A
#
# COMPACT_ATOMS: atom_id res chain seq x y z
N MET A 1 6.73 -4.14 -1.07
CA MET A 1 6.24 -5.27 -0.24
C MET A 1 7.44 -5.89 0.50
N VAL A 2 7.29 -6.21 1.79
CA VAL A 2 8.34 -6.86 2.60
C VAL A 2 8.71 -8.19 1.96
N ARG A 3 10.01 -8.45 1.73
CA ARG A 3 10.45 -9.72 1.13
C ARG A 3 10.38 -10.87 2.14
N PRO A 4 10.09 -12.11 1.71
CA PRO A 4 10.10 -13.31 2.55
C PRO A 4 11.53 -13.78 2.86
N SER A 5 12.32 -12.92 3.50
CA SER A 5 13.74 -13.17 3.76
C SER A 5 13.92 -14.25 4.83
N GLY A 6 14.33 -15.45 4.41
CA GLY A 6 14.65 -16.56 5.33
C GLY A 6 13.46 -17.50 5.63
N ALA A 7 12.23 -17.10 5.29
CA ALA A 7 11.03 -17.92 5.46
C ALA A 7 11.02 -19.12 4.50
N LYS A 8 10.68 -20.30 5.02
CA LYS A 8 10.59 -21.54 4.21
C LYS A 8 9.25 -21.66 3.52
N ASN A 9 8.17 -21.21 4.15
CA ASN A 9 6.80 -21.29 3.66
C ASN A 9 6.03 -19.98 3.92
N PHE A 10 4.79 -19.89 3.42
CA PHE A 10 4.01 -18.65 3.54
C PHE A 10 3.57 -18.33 4.97
N ALA A 11 3.36 -19.34 5.83
CA ALA A 11 3.08 -19.10 7.25
C ALA A 11 4.29 -18.48 7.98
N GLU A 12 5.49 -19.03 7.77
CA GLU A 12 6.74 -18.45 8.29
C GLU A 12 6.95 -17.03 7.73
N TYR A 13 6.62 -16.78 6.46
CA TYR A 13 6.71 -15.44 5.87
C TYR A 13 5.79 -14.44 6.57
N ALA A 14 4.53 -14.79 6.81
CA ALA A 14 3.60 -13.95 7.54
C ALA A 14 4.11 -13.68 8.97
N ALA A 15 4.45 -14.73 9.72
CA ALA A 15 4.82 -14.67 11.12
C ALA A 15 6.18 -13.98 11.38
N GLU A 16 7.18 -14.19 10.52
CA GLU A 16 8.54 -13.73 10.78
C GLU A 16 8.87 -12.42 10.06
N SER A 17 8.17 -12.09 8.97
CA SER A 17 8.47 -10.90 8.17
C SER A 17 7.35 -9.87 8.19
N LEU A 18 6.14 -10.23 7.75
CA LEU A 18 5.09 -9.24 7.51
C LEU A 18 4.45 -8.74 8.81
N ILE A 19 4.00 -9.66 9.68
CA ILE A 19 3.34 -9.31 10.94
C ILE A 19 4.25 -8.43 11.79
N PRO A 20 5.51 -8.80 12.09
CA PRO A 20 6.41 -7.93 12.87
C PRO A 20 6.65 -6.57 12.21
N TYR A 21 6.72 -6.52 10.87
CA TYR A 21 6.87 -5.26 10.15
C TYR A 21 5.67 -4.34 10.34
N VAL A 22 4.45 -4.84 10.19
CA VAL A 22 3.21 -4.06 10.37
C VAL A 22 3.03 -3.67 11.83
N SER A 23 3.17 -4.61 12.77
CA SER A 23 3.10 -4.35 14.22
C SER A 23 4.10 -3.28 14.66
N SER A 24 5.30 -3.24 14.07
CA SER A 24 6.29 -2.20 14.39
C SER A 24 5.83 -0.77 14.07
N LYS A 25 4.84 -0.60 13.17
CA LYS A 25 4.38 0.73 12.73
C LYS A 25 3.46 1.39 13.76
N PHE A 26 2.74 0.59 14.52
CA PHE A 26 1.87 1.05 15.58
C PHE A 26 2.61 1.71 16.76
N ARG A 27 3.93 1.56 16.87
CA ARG A 27 4.74 2.25 17.89
C ARG A 27 4.56 3.77 17.90
N ASN A 28 4.25 4.37 16.74
CA ASN A 28 4.14 5.82 16.59
C ASN A 28 2.86 6.25 15.85
N THR A 29 1.91 5.34 15.63
CA THR A 29 0.72 5.63 14.82
C THR A 29 -0.46 4.84 15.35
N SER A 30 -1.61 5.50 15.49
CA SER A 30 -2.85 4.89 15.99
C SER A 30 -3.60 4.09 14.92
N ARG A 31 -3.24 4.26 13.65
CA ARG A 31 -3.89 3.62 12.50
C ARG A 31 -2.85 3.19 11.45
N VAL A 32 -2.99 1.98 10.92
CA VAL A 32 -2.17 1.46 9.83
C VAL A 32 -3.06 0.89 8.74
N ASP A 33 -2.85 1.37 7.52
CA ASP A 33 -3.59 0.92 6.34
C ASP A 33 -2.65 0.09 5.45
N VAL A 34 -3.07 -1.13 5.10
CA VAL A 34 -2.35 -2.04 4.21
C VAL A 34 -3.15 -2.18 2.91
N VAL A 35 -2.54 -1.73 1.82
CA VAL A 35 -3.20 -1.67 0.51
C VAL A 35 -2.44 -2.54 -0.48
N TRP A 36 -3.12 -3.51 -1.05
CA TRP A 36 -2.59 -4.40 -2.07
C TRP A 36 -2.92 -3.91 -3.49
N ASP A 37 -2.20 -4.40 -4.48
CA ASP A 37 -2.69 -4.34 -5.85
C ASP A 37 -3.87 -5.31 -5.98
N ARG A 38 -4.82 -4.98 -6.84
CA ARG A 38 -5.86 -5.90 -7.31
C ARG A 38 -5.54 -6.27 -8.74
N ASP A 39 -5.85 -7.48 -9.18
CA ASP A 39 -5.90 -7.76 -10.61
C ASP A 39 -7.34 -7.55 -11.11
N LEU A 40 -7.51 -6.61 -12.04
CA LEU A 40 -8.69 -6.53 -12.88
C LEU A 40 -8.34 -7.31 -14.14
N ASN A 41 -9.28 -8.09 -14.69
CA ASN A 41 -9.11 -8.80 -15.96
C ASN A 41 -8.96 -7.81 -17.14
N ASP A 42 -7.89 -7.02 -17.14
CA ASP A 42 -7.60 -6.02 -18.16
C ASP A 42 -6.93 -6.72 -19.34
N LEU A 43 -7.65 -6.75 -20.44
CA LEU A 43 -7.21 -7.32 -21.71
C LEU A 43 -5.88 -6.70 -22.17
N LEU A 44 -5.59 -5.44 -21.84
CA LEU A 44 -4.34 -4.77 -22.22
C LEU A 44 -3.14 -5.34 -21.46
N LYS A 45 -3.22 -5.47 -20.14
CA LYS A 45 -2.17 -6.10 -19.32
C LYS A 45 -2.00 -7.57 -19.67
N ASN A 46 -3.10 -8.28 -19.92
CA ASN A 46 -3.08 -9.67 -20.35
C ASN A 46 -2.29 -9.88 -21.66
N THR A 47 -2.43 -9.01 -22.66
CA THR A 47 -1.65 -9.10 -23.90
C THR A 47 -0.15 -8.80 -23.71
N ALA A 48 0.20 -7.86 -22.82
CA ALA A 48 1.60 -7.55 -22.50
C ALA A 48 2.26 -8.66 -21.66
N ARG A 49 1.51 -9.28 -20.74
CA ARG A 49 1.94 -10.40 -19.89
C ARG A 49 2.08 -11.70 -20.69
N ALA A 50 1.14 -11.99 -21.60
CA ALA A 50 1.19 -13.18 -22.47
C ALA A 50 2.47 -13.24 -23.34
N LYS A 51 3.08 -12.08 -23.65
CA LYS A 51 4.34 -12.00 -24.41
C LYS A 51 5.59 -12.31 -23.57
N ARG A 52 5.52 -12.39 -22.24
CA ARG A 52 6.68 -12.53 -21.33
C ARG A 52 7.08 -13.98 -21.03
N GLY A 53 6.36 -14.97 -21.55
CA GLY A 53 6.68 -16.40 -21.40
C GLY A 53 5.86 -17.12 -20.32
N LYS A 54 6.07 -18.43 -20.19
CA LYS A 54 5.25 -19.32 -19.36
C LYS A 54 5.69 -19.27 -17.89
N VAL A 55 5.23 -18.27 -17.15
CA VAL A 55 5.42 -18.20 -15.70
C VAL A 55 4.46 -19.18 -15.01
N VAL A 56 4.94 -19.90 -13.99
CA VAL A 56 4.20 -20.99 -13.36
C VAL A 56 3.35 -20.48 -12.21
N ARG A 57 2.03 -20.73 -12.28
CA ARG A 57 1.12 -20.56 -11.15
C ARG A 57 1.51 -21.47 -10.00
N ARG A 58 1.55 -20.92 -8.79
CA ARG A 58 1.81 -21.64 -7.55
C ARG A 58 0.78 -21.22 -6.52
N ARG A 59 0.01 -22.20 -6.06
CA ARG A 59 -1.01 -22.00 -5.03
C ARG A 59 -0.38 -21.45 -3.75
N VAL A 60 -1.02 -20.48 -3.11
CA VAL A 60 -0.61 -19.95 -1.81
C VAL A 60 -1.44 -20.60 -0.71
N VAL A 61 -0.77 -21.42 0.11
CA VAL A 61 -1.28 -21.94 1.38
C VAL A 61 -0.13 -21.96 2.39
N ALA A 62 -0.46 -21.97 3.68
CA ALA A 62 0.49 -21.84 4.79
C ALA A 62 1.78 -22.66 4.63
N GLU A 63 1.67 -23.94 4.29
CA GLU A 63 2.80 -24.88 4.21
C GLU A 63 3.54 -24.86 2.86
N THR A 64 3.03 -24.13 1.87
CA THR A 64 3.66 -24.08 0.55
C THR A 64 4.99 -23.34 0.63
N ALA A 65 6.03 -23.96 0.07
CA ALA A 65 7.36 -23.39 0.08
C ALA A 65 7.45 -22.07 -0.70
N ILE A 66 8.15 -21.09 -0.11
CA ILE A 66 8.42 -19.80 -0.74
C ILE A 66 9.17 -20.02 -2.07
N PRO A 67 8.71 -19.44 -3.18
CA PRO A 67 9.37 -19.56 -4.47
C PRO A 67 10.75 -18.88 -4.44
N ARG A 68 11.76 -19.59 -4.94
CA ARG A 68 13.13 -19.07 -5.06
C ARG A 68 13.20 -17.83 -5.96
N ASN A 69 12.45 -17.83 -7.06
CA ASN A 69 12.31 -16.66 -7.92
C ASN A 69 11.06 -15.88 -7.53
N TRP A 70 11.19 -15.03 -6.51
CA TRP A 70 10.11 -14.20 -5.99
C TRP A 70 9.59 -13.22 -7.04
N HIS A 71 10.47 -12.67 -7.89
CA HIS A 71 10.07 -11.74 -8.94
C HIS A 71 9.12 -12.40 -9.94
N ASP A 72 9.51 -13.55 -10.49
CA ASP A 72 8.66 -14.30 -11.42
C ASP A 72 7.35 -14.73 -10.76
N PHE A 73 7.38 -15.15 -9.49
CA PHE A 73 6.17 -15.53 -8.77
C PHE A 73 5.13 -14.40 -8.72
N LEU A 74 5.58 -13.16 -8.50
CA LEU A 74 4.72 -11.97 -8.48
C LEU A 74 4.29 -11.47 -9.87
N LEU A 75 4.78 -12.08 -10.96
CA LEU A 75 4.30 -11.77 -12.31
C LEU A 75 3.02 -12.55 -12.67
N VAL A 76 2.58 -13.48 -11.83
CA VAL A 76 1.34 -14.24 -12.02
C VAL A 76 0.25 -13.67 -11.13
N ASP A 77 -0.83 -13.21 -11.74
CA ASP A 77 -1.86 -12.46 -11.04
C ASP A 77 -2.62 -13.31 -10.01
N GLU A 78 -2.84 -14.59 -10.29
CA GLU A 78 -3.49 -15.46 -9.33
C GLU A 78 -2.59 -15.78 -8.13
N ASN A 79 -1.27 -15.78 -8.33
CA ASN A 79 -0.33 -15.91 -7.21
C ASN A 79 -0.41 -14.67 -6.32
N ASN A 80 -0.46 -13.46 -6.90
CA ASN A 80 -0.61 -12.21 -6.16
C ASN A 80 -1.94 -12.17 -5.40
N THR A 81 -3.03 -12.54 -6.07
CA THR A 81 -4.37 -12.53 -5.48
C THR A 81 -4.44 -13.47 -4.28
N GLU A 82 -3.97 -14.72 -4.43
CA GLU A 82 -3.94 -15.68 -3.32
C GLU A 82 -2.95 -15.24 -2.22
N LEU A 83 -1.81 -14.65 -2.59
CA LEU A 83 -0.83 -14.12 -1.63
C LEU A 83 -1.42 -13.01 -0.78
N PHE A 84 -1.97 -11.97 -1.41
CA PHE A 84 -2.49 -10.80 -0.70
C PHE A 84 -3.64 -11.17 0.21
N SER A 85 -4.53 -12.07 -0.23
CA SER A 85 -5.61 -12.55 0.62
C SER A 85 -5.08 -13.36 1.81
N PHE A 86 -4.14 -14.29 1.59
CA PHE A 86 -3.51 -15.05 2.68
C PHE A 86 -2.85 -14.12 3.73
N LEU A 87 -2.07 -13.13 3.28
CA LEU A 87 -1.38 -12.19 4.16
C LEU A 87 -2.35 -11.26 4.90
N SER A 88 -3.43 -10.83 4.25
CA SER A 88 -4.45 -9.99 4.87
C SER A 88 -5.12 -10.70 6.03
N HIS A 89 -5.52 -11.96 5.84
CA HIS A 89 -6.15 -12.76 6.90
C HIS A 89 -5.16 -13.06 8.04
N ALA A 90 -3.90 -13.40 7.73
CA ALA A 90 -2.88 -13.61 8.76
C ALA A 90 -2.62 -12.34 9.60
N LEU A 91 -2.66 -11.16 8.99
CA LEU A 91 -2.57 -9.88 9.70
C LEU A 91 -3.78 -9.64 10.60
N MET A 92 -5.00 -9.86 10.09
CA MET A 92 -6.22 -9.71 10.88
C MET A 92 -6.25 -10.67 12.08
N GLU A 93 -5.87 -11.93 11.89
CA GLU A 93 -5.83 -12.95 12.94
C GLU A 93 -4.78 -12.66 14.03
N SER A 94 -3.69 -11.97 13.69
CA SER A 94 -2.61 -11.64 14.63
C SER A 94 -2.73 -10.25 15.26
N PHE A 95 -3.72 -9.46 14.87
CA PHE A 95 -3.90 -8.11 15.37
C PHE A 95 -4.66 -8.12 16.70
N GLU A 96 -3.98 -7.72 17.78
CA GLU A 96 -4.50 -7.76 19.16
C GLU A 96 -4.55 -6.37 19.84
N GLN A 97 -4.32 -5.28 19.11
CA GLN A 97 -4.10 -3.96 19.70
C GLN A 97 -5.43 -3.21 19.93
N GLU A 98 -5.86 -3.09 21.19
CA GLU A 98 -7.21 -2.59 21.56
C GLU A 98 -7.48 -1.12 21.20
N ASN A 99 -6.44 -0.27 21.15
CA ASN A 99 -6.57 1.18 20.93
C ASN A 99 -6.06 1.63 19.56
N GLU A 100 -5.86 0.69 18.65
CA GLU A 100 -5.26 0.93 17.36
C GLU A 100 -6.13 0.36 16.25
N GLN A 101 -6.01 0.93 15.06
CA GLN A 101 -6.83 0.58 13.92
C GLN A 101 -5.97 -0.01 12.80
N LEU A 102 -6.24 -1.27 12.46
CA LEU A 102 -5.74 -1.91 11.26
C LEU A 102 -6.82 -1.88 10.18
N VAL A 103 -6.49 -1.35 9.00
CA VAL A 103 -7.37 -1.37 7.83
C VAL A 103 -6.63 -2.05 6.68
N ILE A 104 -7.24 -3.00 6.02
CA ILE A 104 -6.63 -3.73 4.89
C ILE A 104 -7.65 -3.76 3.75
N ILE A 105 -7.23 -3.48 2.52
CA ILE A 105 -8.06 -3.85 1.37
C ILE A 105 -7.58 -5.15 0.74
N ASP A 106 -8.42 -6.17 0.81
CA ASP A 106 -8.26 -7.48 0.17
C ASP A 106 -9.23 -7.60 -1.02
N GLY A 107 -8.71 -7.41 -2.24
CA GLY A 107 -9.56 -7.33 -3.43
C GLY A 107 -10.54 -6.16 -3.36
N GLU A 108 -11.84 -6.44 -3.29
CA GLU A 108 -12.92 -5.44 -3.08
C GLU A 108 -13.32 -5.30 -1.61
N LEU A 109 -12.82 -6.17 -0.73
CA LEU A 109 -13.21 -6.22 0.66
C LEU A 109 -12.33 -5.31 1.50
N VAL A 110 -12.96 -4.55 2.40
CA VAL A 110 -12.26 -3.77 3.44
C VAL A 110 -12.31 -4.58 4.73
N LEU A 111 -11.16 -5.10 5.15
CA LEU A 111 -10.98 -5.74 6.45
C LEU A 111 -10.52 -4.67 7.44
N CYS A 112 -11.17 -4.57 8.59
CA CYS A 112 -10.81 -3.56 9.59
C CYS A 112 -10.99 -4.06 11.01
N GLN A 113 -10.04 -3.72 11.89
CA GLN A 113 -10.11 -3.98 13.31
C GLN A 113 -9.56 -2.76 14.09
N PRO A 114 -10.36 -2.16 14.99
CA PRO A 114 -11.80 -2.39 15.16
C PRO A 114 -12.60 -2.03 13.90
N PRO A 115 -13.86 -2.49 13.76
CA PRO A 115 -14.70 -2.19 12.61
C PRO A 115 -14.83 -0.68 12.37
N LEU A 116 -14.71 -0.26 11.12
CA LEU A 116 -14.94 1.12 10.68
C LEU A 116 -16.44 1.39 10.47
N GLU A 117 -16.90 2.55 10.93
CA GLU A 117 -18.30 3.00 10.70
C GLU A 117 -18.57 3.28 9.20
N ASP A 118 -17.63 3.90 8.49
CA ASP A 118 -17.74 4.18 7.04
C ASP A 118 -16.74 3.38 6.20
N SER A 119 -16.82 2.05 6.24
CA SER A 119 -15.98 1.19 5.38
C SER A 119 -16.39 1.25 3.89
N LEU A 120 -17.58 1.76 3.58
CA LEU A 120 -18.12 1.79 2.21
C LEU A 120 -17.38 2.79 1.31
N SER A 121 -16.93 3.92 1.85
CA SER A 121 -16.16 4.90 1.09
C SER A 121 -14.84 4.29 0.58
N LEU A 122 -14.22 3.38 1.34
CA LEU A 122 -13.03 2.62 0.91
C LEU A 122 -13.37 1.45 -0.03
N ALA A 123 -14.47 0.73 0.22
CA ALA A 123 -14.88 -0.44 -0.57
C ALA A 123 -15.33 -0.09 -1.99
N SER A 124 -15.79 1.16 -2.21
CA SER A 124 -16.26 1.63 -3.52
C SER A 124 -15.16 1.77 -4.59
N CYS A 125 -13.88 1.61 -4.21
CA CYS A 125 -12.76 1.75 -5.13
C CYS A 125 -12.70 0.60 -6.15
N ASN A 126 -12.85 0.93 -7.44
CA ASN A 126 -12.68 -0.01 -8.55
C ASN A 126 -11.29 0.06 -9.19
N HIS A 127 -10.32 0.72 -8.56
CA HIS A 127 -8.98 0.86 -9.13
C HIS A 127 -8.16 -0.42 -8.96
N GLU A 128 -7.36 -0.72 -9.98
CA GLU A 128 -6.48 -1.89 -9.99
C GLU A 128 -5.26 -1.67 -9.10
N GLU A 129 -4.56 -0.55 -9.30
CA GLU A 129 -3.25 -0.34 -8.69
C GLU A 129 -3.32 0.25 -7.29
N ALA A 130 -2.54 -0.33 -6.37
CA ALA A 130 -2.41 0.09 -4.98
C ALA A 130 -2.11 1.59 -4.86
N PHE A 131 -1.30 2.16 -5.76
CA PHE A 131 -0.91 3.57 -5.68
C PHE A 131 -2.09 4.54 -5.76
N THR A 132 -3.14 4.22 -6.52
CA THR A 132 -4.35 5.05 -6.57
C THR A 132 -5.25 4.79 -5.37
N ARG A 133 -5.34 3.52 -4.94
CA ARG A 133 -6.13 3.09 -3.78
C ARG A 133 -5.61 3.70 -2.48
N ILE A 134 -4.29 3.82 -2.34
CA ILE A 134 -3.64 4.48 -1.19
C ILE A 134 -4.16 5.90 -1.01
N MET A 135 -4.42 6.66 -2.08
CA MET A 135 -4.94 8.03 -1.94
C MET A 135 -6.35 8.08 -1.35
N LEU A 136 -7.17 7.06 -1.56
CA LEU A 136 -8.49 6.95 -0.91
C LEU A 136 -8.34 6.70 0.59
N HIS A 137 -7.37 5.88 0.99
CA HIS A 137 -7.05 5.68 2.40
C HIS A 137 -6.52 6.95 3.06
N VAL A 138 -5.69 7.72 2.35
CA VAL A 138 -5.23 9.03 2.82
C VAL A 138 -6.42 9.97 3.04
N ALA A 139 -7.32 10.07 2.06
CA ALA A 139 -8.51 10.92 2.18
C ALA A 139 -9.45 10.45 3.31
N HIS A 140 -9.68 9.14 3.45
CA HIS A 140 -10.46 8.58 4.54
C HIS A 140 -9.81 8.81 5.91
N ALA A 141 -8.50 8.66 6.03
CA ALA A 141 -7.82 8.92 7.30
C ALA A 141 -7.95 10.40 7.67
N ALA A 142 -7.76 11.31 6.70
CA ALA A 142 -7.95 12.74 6.90
C ALA A 142 -9.39 13.10 7.33
N SER A 143 -10.41 12.44 6.79
CA SER A 143 -11.81 12.62 7.20
C SER A 143 -12.16 11.98 8.55
N GLN A 144 -11.19 11.31 9.19
CA GLN A 144 -11.29 10.71 10.52
C GLN A 144 -10.31 11.37 11.49
N ASP A 145 -10.03 12.67 11.28
CA ASP A 145 -9.20 13.50 12.15
C ASP A 145 -7.73 13.04 12.27
N HIS A 146 -7.21 12.32 11.26
CA HIS A 146 -5.78 12.02 11.18
C HIS A 146 -5.04 13.12 10.39
N ASP A 147 -4.48 14.09 11.12
CA ASP A 147 -3.78 15.24 10.53
C ASP A 147 -2.36 14.93 10.02
N LYS A 148 -1.77 13.77 10.38
CA LYS A 148 -0.41 13.41 9.99
C LYS A 148 -0.38 12.01 9.40
N ILE A 149 -0.25 11.94 8.08
CA ILE A 149 -0.37 10.69 7.33
C ILE A 149 0.97 10.38 6.66
N LEU A 150 1.56 9.24 7.02
CA LEU A 150 2.78 8.73 6.39
C LEU A 150 2.44 7.65 5.35
N VAL A 151 2.68 7.95 4.08
CA VAL A 151 2.56 7.00 2.98
C VAL A 151 3.92 6.36 2.70
N ARG A 152 3.96 5.02 2.69
CA ARG A 152 5.14 4.25 2.26
C ARG A 152 4.88 3.58 0.92
N ALA A 153 5.71 3.89 -0.07
CA ALA A 153 5.61 3.30 -1.39
C ALA A 153 6.98 3.24 -2.09
N MET A 154 7.08 2.36 -3.09
CA MET A 154 8.25 2.23 -3.96
C MET A 154 8.06 2.89 -5.33
N ASP A 155 6.82 3.21 -5.70
CA ASP A 155 6.47 3.72 -7.03
C ASP A 155 6.42 5.25 -7.05
N THR A 156 7.10 5.87 -8.01
CA THR A 156 7.16 7.33 -8.15
C THR A 156 5.80 7.94 -8.48
N VAL A 157 4.87 7.18 -9.07
CA VAL A 157 3.50 7.61 -9.31
C VAL A 157 2.80 7.99 -7.99
N VAL A 158 3.12 7.30 -6.88
CA VAL A 158 2.58 7.65 -5.55
C VAL A 158 3.00 9.04 -5.13
N VAL A 159 4.20 9.50 -5.49
CA VAL A 159 4.68 10.85 -5.14
C VAL A 159 3.81 11.91 -5.83
N ILE A 160 3.56 11.74 -7.12
CA ILE A 160 2.74 12.68 -7.90
C ILE A 160 1.30 12.68 -7.40
N LEU A 161 0.73 11.50 -7.14
CA LEU A 161 -0.63 11.37 -6.65
C LEU A 161 -0.79 11.98 -5.25
N ALA A 162 0.15 11.74 -4.35
CA ALA A 162 0.12 12.32 -3.01
C ALA A 162 0.19 13.85 -3.04
N ILE A 163 1.08 14.43 -3.85
CA ILE A 163 1.14 15.90 -4.05
C ILE A 163 -0.21 16.41 -4.60
N SER A 164 -0.78 15.74 -5.59
CA SER A 164 -2.08 16.11 -6.17
C SER A 164 -3.26 15.95 -5.20
N THR A 165 -3.09 15.15 -4.14
CA THR A 165 -4.13 14.90 -3.14
C THR A 165 -4.15 15.99 -2.06
N VAL A 166 -3.02 16.65 -1.77
CA VAL A 166 -2.96 17.70 -0.71
C VAL A 166 -4.07 18.77 -0.84
N PRO A 167 -4.34 19.36 -2.02
CA PRO A 167 -5.34 20.43 -2.13
C PRO A 167 -6.79 20.01 -1.87
N VAL A 168 -7.08 18.71 -1.87
CA VAL A 168 -8.44 18.18 -1.64
C VAL A 168 -8.68 17.73 -0.20
N LEU A 169 -7.68 17.77 0.66
CA LEU A 169 -7.79 17.40 2.07
C LEU A 169 -8.04 18.63 2.95
N SER A 170 -8.29 18.40 4.24
CA SER A 170 -8.34 19.49 5.21
C SER A 170 -6.98 20.23 5.26
N PRO A 171 -6.97 21.57 5.42
CA PRO A 171 -5.73 22.36 5.46
C PRO A 171 -4.72 21.93 6.53
N GLU A 172 -5.19 21.27 7.58
CA GLU A 172 -4.41 20.78 8.71
C GLU A 172 -3.71 19.44 8.39
N THR A 173 -4.14 18.74 7.34
CA THR A 173 -3.59 17.43 6.97
C THR A 173 -2.23 17.55 6.31
N GLU A 174 -1.22 16.96 6.94
CA GLU A 174 0.12 16.79 6.43
C GLU A 174 0.33 15.39 5.84
N ILE A 175 0.59 15.32 4.53
CA ILE A 175 1.03 14.08 3.87
C ILE A 175 2.56 14.02 3.82
N TRP A 176 3.10 12.97 4.41
CA TRP A 176 4.51 12.61 4.40
C TRP A 176 4.72 11.35 3.56
N LEU A 177 5.71 11.34 2.68
CA LEU A 177 6.05 10.17 1.87
C LEU A 177 7.41 9.63 2.29
N ALA A 178 7.46 8.37 2.69
CA ALA A 178 8.69 7.62 2.81
C ALA A 178 8.85 6.73 1.56
N PHE A 179 9.74 7.14 0.67
CA PHE A 179 9.93 6.53 -0.64
C PHE A 179 11.08 5.52 -0.62
N GLU A 180 10.83 4.24 -0.99
CA GLU A 180 11.89 3.23 -1.09
C GLU A 180 12.64 3.37 -2.40
N LEU A 181 13.95 3.54 -2.35
CA LEU A 181 14.82 3.34 -3.51
C LEU A 181 15.33 1.90 -3.48
N GLU A 182 15.41 1.24 -4.65
CA GLU A 182 15.86 -0.17 -4.81
C GLU A 182 17.25 -0.49 -4.22
N ARG A 183 17.96 0.48 -3.65
CA ARG A 183 19.29 0.32 -3.06
C ARG A 183 19.33 0.82 -1.63
N SER A 184 19.02 -0.10 -0.71
CA SER A 184 19.63 -0.26 0.61
C SER A 184 20.25 1.01 1.22
N THR A 185 19.43 1.77 1.94
CA THR A 185 19.84 2.40 3.19
C THR A 185 18.67 2.27 4.16
N ASP A 186 18.95 2.09 5.46
CA ASP A 186 17.95 2.13 6.54
C ASP A 186 17.27 3.52 6.70
N THR A 187 17.46 4.41 5.72
CA THR A 187 17.00 5.79 5.69
C THR A 187 16.14 6.02 4.47
N TRP A 188 14.86 6.31 4.72
CA TRP A 188 13.88 6.59 3.69
C TRP A 188 13.88 8.10 3.44
N PRO A 189 14.11 8.59 2.21
CA PRO A 189 13.88 9.98 1.90
C PRO A 189 12.44 10.32 2.23
N LEU A 190 12.28 11.29 3.14
CA LEU A 190 11.00 11.74 3.64
C LEU A 190 10.61 13.01 2.88
N ILE A 191 9.57 12.94 2.06
CA ILE A 191 9.06 14.06 1.27
C ILE A 191 7.81 14.60 1.96
N GLN A 192 7.82 15.91 2.24
CA GLN A 192 6.66 16.63 2.73
C GLN A 192 5.87 17.18 1.53
N CYS A 193 4.73 16.57 1.21
CA CYS A 193 4.03 16.86 -0.04
C CYS A 193 3.60 18.33 -0.15
N TYR A 194 3.14 18.91 0.96
CA TYR A 194 2.75 20.32 1.04
C TYR A 194 3.90 21.28 0.71
N ARG A 195 5.13 20.99 1.15
CA ARG A 195 6.30 21.84 0.81
C ARG A 195 6.68 21.75 -0.66
N VAL A 196 6.47 20.59 -1.29
CA VAL A 196 6.70 20.44 -2.73
C VAL A 196 5.67 21.24 -3.50
N LEU A 197 4.40 21.20 -3.07
CA LEU A 197 3.33 22.00 -3.66
C LEU A 197 3.64 23.51 -3.55
N ASP A 198 4.04 23.99 -2.38
CA ASP A 198 4.45 25.39 -2.19
C ASP A 198 5.57 25.79 -3.16
N GLN A 199 6.56 24.91 -3.39
CA GLN A 199 7.65 25.18 -4.34
C GLN A 199 7.17 25.20 -5.79
N ILE A 200 6.22 24.33 -6.16
CA ILE A 200 5.60 24.33 -7.50
C ILE A 200 4.79 25.61 -7.72
N ASP A 201 4.00 26.03 -6.74
CA ASP A 201 3.20 27.25 -6.82
C ASP A 201 4.09 28.51 -6.89
N LEU A 202 5.22 28.51 -6.16
CA LEU A 202 6.23 29.56 -6.27
C LEU A 202 6.89 29.62 -7.67
N LEU A 203 6.98 28.51 -8.38
CA LEU A 203 7.46 28.47 -9.77
C LEU A 203 6.39 28.95 -10.77
N HIS A 204 5.11 28.79 -10.44
CA HIS A 204 4.00 29.22 -11.29
C HIS A 204 3.64 30.72 -11.19
N CYS A 205 4.15 31.46 -10.21
CA CYS A 205 3.83 32.88 -10.05
C CYS A 205 5.02 33.83 -10.26
N ARG A 206 5.40 34.10 -11.53
CA ARG A 206 6.15 35.32 -11.95
C ARG A 206 5.83 35.84 -13.35
N CYS A 207 4.62 35.61 -13.87
CA CYS A 207 4.15 36.38 -15.03
C CYS A 207 3.21 37.48 -14.54
N SER A 208 3.75 38.67 -14.26
CA SER A 208 2.90 39.86 -14.14
C SER A 208 2.25 40.09 -15.51
N MET A 209 0.93 39.99 -15.58
CA MET A 209 0.20 40.57 -16.71
C MET A 209 0.44 42.09 -16.66
N ARG A 210 1.29 42.58 -17.57
CA ARG A 210 1.32 43.98 -17.97
C ARG A 210 0.32 44.19 -19.09
#